data_AF-A0A965AIP1-F1
#
_entry.id   AF-A0A965AIP1-F1
#
_cell.length_a   1.000
_cell.length_b   1.000
_cell.length_c   1.000
_cell.angle_alpha   90.00
_cell.angle_beta   90.00
_cell.angle_gamma   90.00
#
_symmetry.space_group_name_H-M   'P 1'
#
loop_
_entity.id
_entity.type
_entity.pdbx_description
1 polymer ?
#
loop_
_entity_poly.entity_id
_entity_poly.type
_entity_poly.pdbx_seq_one_letter_code
_entity_poly.pdbx_strand_id
1 'polypeptide(L)'
;MLPLLLSASFLESFQRQYPMYKSNNAYLLLNVPEWVTALTYEIAYGLDFITVELLFRGFLVIGMIKILGRNAIVPMAVIYCMLHFGKPMGEAISSIFGGYILGVVAYETRSVWGGIIVHMGIAWLMEIIAYGQKLLH
;
A
#
# COMPACT_ATOMS: atom_id res chain seq x y z
N MET A 1 -8.65 -3.84 -9.90
CA MET A 1 -7.84 -4.37 -8.78
C MET A 1 -8.51 -5.54 -8.07
N LEU A 2 -9.79 -5.46 -7.68
CA LEU A 2 -10.46 -6.50 -6.89
C LEU A 2 -10.32 -7.95 -7.42
N PRO A 3 -10.59 -8.28 -8.70
CA PRO A 3 -10.43 -9.67 -9.18
C PRO A 3 -8.99 -10.17 -9.07
N LEU A 4 -8.01 -9.29 -9.32
CA LEU A 4 -6.59 -9.62 -9.25
C LEU A 4 -6.16 -9.88 -7.80
N LEU A 5 -6.61 -9.05 -6.86
CA LEU A 5 -6.34 -9.25 -5.43
C LEU A 5 -7.01 -10.51 -4.88
N LEU A 6 -8.25 -10.80 -5.29
CA LEU A 6 -8.93 -12.05 -4.95
C LEU A 6 -8.17 -13.27 -5.48
N SER A 7 -7.70 -13.23 -6.73
CA SER A 7 -6.88 -14.32 -7.27
C SER A 7 -5.55 -14.48 -6.54
N ALA A 8 -4.89 -13.37 -6.18
CA ALA A 8 -3.64 -13.38 -5.43
C ALA A 8 -3.82 -13.90 -4.00
N SER A 9 -5.01 -13.77 -3.42
CA SER A 9 -5.29 -14.20 -2.04
C SER A 9 -5.23 -15.71 -1.79
N PHE A 10 -5.27 -16.50 -2.87
CA PHE A 10 -5.06 -17.95 -2.82
C PHE A 10 -3.58 -18.35 -2.87
N LEU A 11 -2.67 -17.39 -3.06
CA LEU A 11 -1.23 -17.65 -3.06
C LEU A 11 -0.69 -17.68 -1.63
N GLU A 12 0.17 -18.66 -1.34
CA GLU A 12 0.83 -18.79 -0.03
C GLU A 12 1.62 -17.53 0.35
N SER A 13 2.27 -16.89 -0.64
CA SER A 13 3.02 -15.65 -0.41
C SER A 13 2.13 -14.52 0.09
N PHE A 14 0.90 -14.41 -0.43
CA PHE A 14 -0.07 -13.42 0.02
C PHE A 14 -0.55 -13.73 1.43
N GLN A 15 -0.94 -14.99 1.71
CA GLN A 15 -1.44 -15.42 3.02
C GLN A 15 -0.39 -15.31 4.13
N ARG A 16 0.89 -15.46 3.78
CA ARG A 16 2.00 -15.23 4.73
C ARG A 16 2.18 -13.76 5.06
N GLN A 17 2.01 -12.89 4.05
CA GLN A 17 2.14 -11.45 4.21
C GLN A 17 0.94 -10.88 5.00
N TYR A 18 -0.28 -11.16 4.54
CA TYR A 18 -1.52 -10.52 4.99
C TYR A 18 -2.39 -11.44 5.88
N PRO A 19 -3.14 -10.88 6.85
CA PRO A 19 -3.15 -9.48 7.23
C PRO A 19 -1.83 -9.06 7.88
N MET A 20 -1.49 -7.77 7.74
CA MET A 20 -0.26 -7.20 8.27
C MET A 20 -0.27 -7.21 9.81
N TYR A 21 -1.44 -7.01 10.43
CA TYR A 21 -1.60 -7.21 11.86
C TYR A 21 -1.33 -8.67 12.24
N LYS A 22 -0.39 -8.86 13.17
CA LYS A 22 -0.12 -10.16 13.81
C LYS A 22 -0.52 -10.08 15.28
N SER A 23 -1.44 -10.96 15.67
CA SER A 23 -1.91 -11.09 17.05
C SER A 23 -0.75 -11.20 18.03
N ASN A 24 -0.86 -10.49 19.15
CA ASN A 24 0.11 -10.50 20.23
C ASN A 24 -0.58 -10.17 21.57
N ASN A 25 0.16 -10.13 22.67
CA ASN A 25 -0.41 -9.92 24.00
C ASN A 25 -0.86 -8.47 24.30
N ALA A 26 -0.84 -7.54 23.34
CA ALA A 26 -1.20 -6.14 23.58
C ALA A 26 -2.67 -5.99 24.01
N TYR A 27 -3.59 -6.78 23.45
CA TYR A 27 -5.02 -6.71 23.83
C TYR A 27 -5.24 -7.16 25.27
N LEU A 28 -4.46 -8.13 25.76
CA LEU A 28 -4.45 -8.57 27.16
C LEU A 28 -3.94 -7.47 28.08
N LEU A 29 -2.81 -6.83 27.72
CA LEU A 29 -2.21 -5.74 28.50
C LEU A 29 -3.13 -4.52 28.60
N LEU A 30 -3.78 -4.18 27.50
CA LEU A 30 -4.69 -3.03 27.41
C LEU A 30 -6.10 -3.33 27.95
N ASN A 31 -6.38 -4.60 28.31
CA ASN A 31 -7.69 -5.07 28.75
C ASN A 31 -8.82 -4.69 27.77
N VAL A 32 -8.58 -4.90 26.48
CA VAL A 32 -9.55 -4.65 25.40
C VAL A 32 -9.73 -5.91 24.54
N PRO A 33 -10.86 -6.06 23.84
CA PRO A 33 -11.00 -7.10 22.82
C PRO A 33 -9.92 -6.97 21.74
N GLU A 34 -9.43 -8.10 21.21
CA GLU A 34 -8.34 -8.12 20.22
C GLU A 34 -8.65 -7.31 18.95
N TRP A 35 -9.91 -7.34 18.49
CA TRP A 35 -10.35 -6.59 17.32
C TRP A 35 -10.09 -5.07 17.44
N VAL A 36 -10.06 -4.53 18.67
CA VAL A 36 -9.74 -3.12 18.91
C VAL A 36 -8.28 -2.83 18.56
N THR A 37 -7.37 -3.71 18.98
CA THR A 37 -5.94 -3.57 18.66
C THR A 37 -5.66 -3.81 17.19
N ALA A 38 -6.36 -4.77 16.56
CA ALA A 38 -6.30 -4.99 15.11
C ALA A 38 -6.78 -3.76 14.34
N LEU A 39 -7.98 -3.24 14.64
CA LEU A 39 -8.52 -2.06 13.98
C LEU A 39 -7.63 -0.82 14.14
N THR A 40 -7.08 -0.63 15.35
CA THR A 40 -6.15 0.48 15.61
C THR A 40 -4.89 0.36 14.76
N TYR A 41 -4.34 -0.85 14.63
CA TYR A 41 -3.22 -1.12 13.74
C TYR A 41 -3.57 -0.85 12.28
N GLU A 42 -4.72 -1.34 11.79
CA GLU A 42 -5.13 -1.14 10.39
C GLU A 42 -5.33 0.34 10.04
N ILE A 43 -5.86 1.14 10.98
CA ILE A 43 -5.97 2.59 10.79
C ILE A 43 -4.58 3.23 10.70
N ALA A 44 -3.67 2.91 11.63
CA ALA A 44 -2.31 3.43 11.61
C ALA A 44 -1.57 3.01 10.32
N TYR A 45 -1.68 1.74 9.93
CA TYR A 45 -1.14 1.19 8.69
C TYR A 45 -1.69 1.91 7.45
N GLY A 46 -3.00 2.18 7.42
CA GLY A 46 -3.61 2.94 6.32
C GLY A 46 -3.09 4.38 6.23
N LEU A 47 -2.87 5.03 7.37
CA LEU A 47 -2.35 6.41 7.42
C LEU A 47 -0.90 6.53 6.93
N ASP A 48 -0.08 5.48 7.06
CA ASP A 48 1.29 5.47 6.51
C ASP A 48 1.31 5.75 5.00
N PHE A 49 0.26 5.34 4.28
CA PHE A 49 0.16 5.58 2.84
C PHE A 49 0.02 7.07 2.50
N ILE A 50 -0.48 7.92 3.41
CA ILE A 50 -0.46 9.37 3.21
C ILE A 50 0.98 9.86 3.12
N THR A 51 1.83 9.45 4.06
CA THR A 51 3.26 9.80 4.09
C THR A 51 3.98 9.26 2.85
N VAL A 52 3.68 8.03 2.45
CA VAL A 52 4.22 7.43 1.21
C VAL A 52 3.83 8.29 0.01
N GLU A 53 2.55 8.61 -0.19
CA GLU A 53 2.13 9.40 -1.35
C GLU A 53 2.67 10.83 -1.34
N LEU A 54 2.80 11.45 -0.16
CA LEU A 54 3.43 12.76 -0.02
C LEU A 54 4.91 12.71 -0.45
N LEU A 55 5.64 11.66 -0.11
CA LEU A 55 7.02 11.50 -0.55
C LEU A 55 7.12 11.22 -2.06
N PHE A 56 6.41 10.20 -2.56
CA PHE A 56 6.57 9.75 -3.94
C PHE A 56 5.89 10.67 -4.95
N ARG A 57 4.64 11.06 -4.72
CA ARG A 57 3.89 11.88 -5.68
C ARG A 57 4.06 13.36 -5.36
N GLY A 58 4.01 13.72 -4.08
CA GLY A 58 4.19 15.10 -3.63
C GLY A 58 5.61 15.60 -3.89
N PHE A 59 6.60 15.04 -3.21
CA PHE A 59 7.97 15.53 -3.29
C PHE A 59 8.66 15.09 -4.58
N LEU A 60 8.76 13.78 -4.84
CA LEU A 60 9.59 13.25 -5.94
C LEU A 60 9.01 13.50 -7.35
N VAL A 61 7.69 13.69 -7.51
CA VAL A 61 7.08 14.04 -8.80
C VAL A 61 6.71 15.52 -8.86
N ILE A 62 5.78 15.99 -8.02
CA ILE A 62 5.25 17.35 -8.11
C ILE A 62 6.32 18.37 -7.71
N GLY A 63 7.05 18.13 -6.63
CA GLY A 63 8.13 19.02 -6.16
C GLY A 63 9.30 19.10 -7.14
N MET A 64 9.65 17.98 -7.77
CA MET A 64 10.79 17.90 -8.69
C MET A 64 10.45 18.33 -10.13
N ILE A 65 9.21 18.68 -10.46
CA ILE A 65 8.86 18.97 -11.85
C ILE A 65 9.69 20.11 -12.44
N LYS A 66 9.96 21.17 -11.68
CA LYS A 66 10.70 22.33 -12.20
C LYS A 66 12.14 21.98 -12.57
N ILE A 67 12.67 20.88 -12.03
CA ILE A 67 14.06 20.43 -12.24
C ILE A 67 14.10 19.32 -13.28
N LEU A 68 13.24 18.30 -13.15
CA LEU A 68 13.30 17.07 -13.94
C LEU A 68 12.18 16.94 -14.97
N GLY A 69 11.15 17.79 -14.90
CA GLY A 69 9.96 17.66 -15.73
C GLY A 69 9.31 16.29 -15.57
N ARG A 70 8.88 15.72 -16.70
CA ARG A 70 8.28 14.37 -16.75
C ARG A 70 9.28 13.25 -16.42
N ASN A 71 10.59 13.52 -16.54
CA ASN A 71 11.63 12.54 -16.27
C ASN A 71 11.71 12.15 -14.78
N ALA A 72 11.06 12.88 -13.88
CA ALA A 72 10.95 12.54 -12.47
C ALA A 72 10.20 11.20 -12.22
N ILE A 73 9.30 10.80 -13.13
CA ILE A 73 8.37 9.69 -12.90
C ILE A 73 9.07 8.33 -12.86
N VAL A 74 10.01 8.07 -13.79
CA VAL A 74 10.68 6.76 -13.88
C VAL A 74 11.59 6.51 -12.67
N PRO A 75 12.49 7.43 -12.28
CA PRO A 75 13.28 7.28 -11.05
C PRO A 75 12.41 7.11 -9.81
N MET A 76 11.32 7.88 -9.71
CA MET A 76 10.36 7.73 -8.61
C MET A 76 9.75 6.33 -8.58
N ALA A 77 9.29 5.80 -9.72
CA ALA A 77 8.70 4.46 -9.80
C ALA A 77 9.69 3.34 -9.44
N VAL A 78 10.98 3.52 -9.77
CA VAL A 78 12.05 2.58 -9.38
C VAL A 78 12.26 2.61 -7.86
N ILE A 79 12.41 3.79 -7.26
CA ILE A 79 12.57 3.93 -5.80
C ILE A 79 11.32 3.39 -5.07
N TYR A 80 10.14 3.64 -5.62
CA TYR A 80 8.88 3.14 -5.08
C TYR A 80 8.81 1.61 -5.08
N CYS A 81 9.33 0.95 -6.13
CA CYS A 81 9.45 -0.50 -6.17
C CYS A 81 10.41 -1.05 -5.11
N MET A 82 11.49 -0.33 -4.81
CA MET A 82 12.41 -0.75 -3.73
C MET A 82 11.72 -0.82 -2.37
N LEU A 83 10.70 0.01 -2.10
CA LEU A 83 9.89 -0.09 -0.88
C LEU A 83 9.05 -1.37 -0.80
N HIS A 84 8.88 -2.08 -1.92
CA HIS A 84 8.15 -3.34 -1.99
C HIS A 84 9.09 -4.54 -1.92
N PHE A 85 10.40 -4.34 -1.76
CA PHE A 85 11.32 -5.46 -1.55
C PHE A 85 11.00 -6.17 -0.22
N GLY A 86 10.98 -7.51 -0.27
CA GLY A 86 10.54 -8.36 0.84
C GLY A 86 9.04 -8.67 0.87
N LYS A 87 8.22 -7.94 0.10
CA LYS A 87 6.79 -8.28 -0.12
C LYS A 87 6.63 -9.39 -1.17
N PRO A 88 5.42 -9.97 -1.33
CA PRO A 88 5.16 -10.91 -2.43
C PRO A 88 5.65 -10.39 -3.77
N MET A 89 6.31 -11.25 -4.55
CA MET A 89 6.97 -10.87 -5.81
C MET A 89 6.02 -10.15 -6.79
N GLY A 90 4.75 -10.58 -6.85
CA GLY A 90 3.73 -9.94 -7.67
C GLY A 90 3.46 -8.48 -7.27
N GLU A 91 3.52 -8.14 -5.98
CA GLU A 91 3.40 -6.75 -5.50
C GLU A 91 4.62 -5.93 -5.86
N ALA A 92 5.83 -6.45 -5.68
CA ALA A 92 7.04 -5.74 -6.06
C ALA A 92 7.06 -5.43 -7.57
N ILE A 93 6.75 -6.42 -8.42
CA ILE A 93 6.69 -6.22 -9.88
C ILE A 93 5.57 -5.22 -10.25
N SER A 94 4.36 -5.42 -9.72
CA SER A 94 3.23 -4.53 -10.03
C SER A 94 3.40 -3.11 -9.48
N SER A 95 4.19 -2.93 -8.42
CA SER A 95 4.49 -1.61 -7.85
C SER A 95 5.25 -0.70 -8.82
N ILE A 96 6.05 -1.22 -9.75
CA ILE A 96 6.67 -0.39 -10.82
C ILE A 96 5.59 0.23 -11.69
N PHE A 97 4.62 -0.57 -12.13
CA PHE A 97 3.52 -0.11 -12.98
C PHE A 97 2.58 0.82 -12.23
N GLY A 98 2.18 0.47 -11.00
CA GLY A 98 1.38 1.34 -10.14
C GLY A 98 2.11 2.66 -9.79
N GLY A 99 3.40 2.54 -9.50
CA GLY A 99 4.38 3.62 -9.35
C GLY A 99 4.28 4.62 -10.50
N TYR A 100 4.54 4.13 -11.70
CA TYR A 100 4.53 4.89 -12.94
C TYR A 100 3.17 5.52 -13.24
N ILE A 101 2.08 4.74 -13.22
CA ILE A 101 0.73 5.22 -13.56
C ILE A 101 0.30 6.34 -12.60
N LEU A 102 0.41 6.13 -11.30
CA LEU A 102 0.05 7.15 -10.31
C LEU A 102 1.03 8.34 -10.34
N GLY A 103 2.29 8.12 -10.73
CA GLY A 103 3.25 9.19 -10.98
C GLY A 103 2.82 10.08 -12.15
N VAL A 104 2.36 9.50 -13.26
CA VAL A 104 1.78 10.25 -14.38
C VAL A 104 0.54 11.01 -13.92
N VAL A 105 -0.38 10.36 -13.21
CA VAL A 105 -1.59 11.02 -12.68
C VAL A 105 -1.24 12.22 -11.80
N ALA A 106 -0.29 12.07 -10.88
CA ALA A 106 0.15 13.17 -10.01
C ALA A 106 0.83 14.30 -10.80
N TYR A 107 1.62 13.96 -11.83
CA TYR A 107 2.26 14.93 -12.71
C TYR A 107 1.23 15.77 -13.47
N GLU A 108 0.22 15.13 -14.08
CA GLU A 108 -0.79 15.83 -14.90
C GLU A 108 -1.79 16.61 -14.02
N THR A 109 -2.23 16.02 -12.89
CA THR A 109 -3.27 16.62 -12.03
C THR A 109 -2.73 17.57 -10.97
N ARG A 110 -1.42 17.59 -10.73
CA ARG A 110 -0.78 18.34 -9.62
C ARG A 110 -1.34 18.00 -8.24
N SER A 111 -1.80 16.77 -8.07
CA SER A 111 -2.47 16.32 -6.84
C SER A 111 -1.96 14.96 -6.39
N VAL A 112 -1.81 14.81 -5.08
CA VAL A 112 -1.47 13.53 -4.43
C VAL A 112 -2.71 12.72 -4.06
N TRP A 113 -3.90 13.35 -4.04
CA TRP A 113 -5.12 12.73 -3.53
C TRP A 113 -5.53 11.48 -4.30
N GLY A 114 -5.36 11.47 -5.63
CA GLY A 114 -5.63 10.28 -6.44
C GLY A 114 -4.74 9.10 -6.04
N GLY A 115 -3.47 9.37 -5.75
CA GLY A 115 -2.53 8.37 -5.22
C GLY A 115 -2.97 7.87 -3.84
N ILE A 116 -3.32 8.78 -2.92
CA ILE A 116 -3.73 8.42 -1.54
C ILE A 116 -4.95 7.51 -1.56
N ILE A 117 -5.99 7.88 -2.29
CA ILE A 117 -7.25 7.11 -2.35
C ILE A 117 -7.00 5.72 -2.93
N VAL A 118 -6.26 5.64 -4.04
CA VAL A 118 -6.02 4.35 -4.72
C VAL A 118 -5.11 3.47 -3.89
N HIS A 119 -4.01 4.00 -3.37
CA HIS A 119 -3.02 3.21 -2.66
C HIS A 119 -3.54 2.70 -1.31
N MET A 120 -4.14 3.58 -0.51
CA MET A 120 -4.77 3.22 0.76
C MET A 120 -5.95 2.26 0.55
N GLY A 121 -6.75 2.49 -0.50
CA GLY A 121 -7.84 1.59 -0.88
C GLY A 121 -7.37 0.19 -1.26
N ILE A 122 -6.28 0.07 -2.03
CA ILE A 122 -5.68 -1.24 -2.37
C ILE A 122 -5.12 -1.91 -1.11
N ALA A 123 -4.42 -1.15 -0.26
CA ALA A 123 -3.84 -1.67 0.98
C ALA A 123 -4.91 -2.29 1.89
N TRP A 124 -5.95 -1.54 2.25
CA TRP A 124 -7.04 -2.06 3.07
C TRP A 124 -7.85 -3.15 2.39
N LEU A 125 -8.00 -3.11 1.06
CA LEU A 125 -8.68 -4.18 0.35
C LEU A 125 -7.92 -5.51 0.46
N MET A 126 -6.58 -5.50 0.44
CA MET A 126 -5.78 -6.70 0.69
C MET A 126 -5.97 -7.23 2.10
N GLU A 127 -6.00 -6.35 3.11
CA GLU A 127 -6.27 -6.73 4.50
C GLU A 127 -7.65 -7.39 4.64
N ILE A 128 -8.71 -6.76 4.12
CA ILE A 128 -10.08 -7.27 4.17
C ILE A 128 -10.17 -8.66 3.52
N ILE A 129 -9.57 -8.83 2.34
CA ILE A 129 -9.56 -10.12 1.65
C ILE A 129 -8.81 -11.16 2.48
N ALA A 130 -7.68 -10.80 3.11
CA ALA A 130 -6.91 -11.71 3.93
C ALA A 130 -7.63 -12.15 5.22
N TYR A 131 -8.30 -11.21 5.91
CA TYR A 131 -9.18 -11.56 7.03
C TYR A 131 -10.32 -12.48 6.57
N GLY A 132 -10.91 -12.23 5.40
CA GLY A 132 -11.92 -13.11 4.79
C GLY A 132 -11.39 -14.53 4.54
N GLN A 133 -10.20 -14.68 3.96
CA GLN A 133 -9.58 -15.99 3.72
C GLN A 133 -9.35 -16.76 5.03
N LYS A 134 -8.93 -16.07 6.10
CA LYS A 134 -8.75 -16.68 7.43
C LYS A 134 -10.04 -17.15 8.09
N LEU A 135 -11.20 -16.65 7.68
CA LEU A 135 -12.50 -17.11 8.19
C LEU A 135 -13.04 -18.33 7.43
N LEU A 136 -12.52 -18.59 6.23
CA LEU A 136 -12.93 -19.70 5.37
C LEU A 136 -12.11 -20.98 5.59
N HIS A 137 -11.01 -20.88 6.34
CA HIS A 137 -10.09 -21.96 6.70
C HIS A 137 -9.99 -22.12 8.21
#